data_AF-A0A976Q5U8-F1
#
_entry.id   AF-A0A976Q5U8-F1
#
_cell.length_a   1.000
_cell.length_b   1.000
_cell.length_c   1.000
_cell.angle_alpha   90.00
_cell.angle_beta   90.00
_cell.angle_gamma   90.00
#
_symmetry.space_group_name_H-M   'P 1'
#
loop_
_entity.id
_entity.type
_entity.pdbx_description
1 polymer ?
#
loop_
_entity_poly.entity_id
_entity_poly.type
_entity_poly.pdbx_seq_one_letter_code
_entity_poly.pdbx_strand_id
1 'polypeptide(L)'
;MFKLAELAWKKKIFVICDEVYKDFIYSDTNLQMHPNLQIDSNNKGDISSHSEHSDKFAVSNRFFSLAQIPDLRKMVIRVFSMSKIYAMTGWRIGFVHSDEENISEIVKVHDALVTCAPTVSQYAAIAALDFADKEAKEFCRQYQERRDLICGYLDELPEVFSYQKPNSSYFVFPKIARTFMERTRTNTEKSQHKSVLGQRKSVSWDFATDLLNKAHVAVVPGIAFGPSGEGHIRLSFGRNEKDIHEAMKRIKNYFNE
;
A
#
# COMPACT_ATOMS: atom_id res chain seq x y z
N MET A 1 3.08 17.69 2.47
CA MET A 1 2.64 16.78 1.39
C MET A 1 2.18 17.52 0.13
N PHE A 2 1.49 18.67 0.23
CA PHE A 2 1.04 19.46 -0.93
C PHE A 2 2.12 19.86 -1.96
N LYS A 3 3.35 20.18 -1.51
CA LYS A 3 4.43 20.63 -2.39
C LYS A 3 4.88 19.57 -3.42
N LEU A 4 4.85 18.28 -3.05
CA LEU A 4 5.32 17.21 -3.94
C LEU A 4 4.30 16.91 -5.03
N ALA A 5 3.01 16.82 -4.68
CA ALA A 5 1.94 16.61 -5.64
C ALA A 5 1.84 17.78 -6.64
N GLU A 6 1.99 19.02 -6.17
CA GLU A 6 2.02 20.21 -7.02
C GLU A 6 3.24 20.21 -7.95
N LEU A 7 4.41 19.84 -7.44
CA LEU A 7 5.63 19.71 -8.25
C LEU A 7 5.47 18.61 -9.31
N ALA A 8 4.93 17.45 -8.93
CA ALA A 8 4.67 16.35 -9.84
C ALA A 8 3.70 16.78 -10.96
N TRP A 9 2.61 17.47 -10.61
CA TRP A 9 1.68 18.05 -11.58
C TRP A 9 2.38 19.03 -12.54
N LYS A 10 3.11 20.01 -12.00
CA LYS A 10 3.86 21.01 -12.80
C LYS A 10 4.88 20.37 -13.73
N LYS A 11 5.51 19.27 -13.30
CA LYS A 11 6.52 18.53 -14.06
C LYS A 11 5.94 17.38 -14.88
N LYS A 12 4.60 17.21 -14.90
CA LYS A 12 3.90 16.11 -15.58
C LYS A 12 4.41 14.72 -15.16
N ILE A 13 4.80 14.58 -13.90
CA ILE A 13 5.22 13.32 -13.29
C ILE A 13 3.98 12.63 -12.73
N PHE A 14 3.78 11.38 -13.12
CA PHE A 14 2.78 10.50 -12.54
C PHE A 14 3.44 9.60 -11.49
N VAL A 15 2.82 9.52 -10.31
CA VAL A 15 3.28 8.65 -9.21
C VAL A 15 2.27 7.53 -9.05
N ILE A 16 2.73 6.29 -9.19
CA ILE A 16 1.93 5.08 -9.03
C ILE A 16 2.50 4.30 -7.84
N CYS A 17 1.63 3.88 -6.92
CA CYS A 17 2.02 3.28 -5.63
C CYS A 17 1.71 1.78 -5.55
N ASP A 18 1.78 1.07 -6.67
CA ASP A 18 1.39 -0.33 -6.83
C ASP A 18 2.53 -1.32 -6.51
N GLU A 19 3.77 -1.01 -6.92
CA GLU A 19 4.89 -1.95 -6.81
C GLU A 19 5.34 -2.25 -5.37
N VAL A 20 5.07 -1.34 -4.42
CA VAL A 20 5.46 -1.48 -3.01
C VAL A 20 4.78 -2.69 -2.34
N TYR A 21 3.63 -3.11 -2.87
CA TYR A 21 2.85 -4.25 -2.37
C TYR A 21 2.68 -5.35 -3.43
N LYS A 22 3.50 -5.36 -4.49
CA LYS A 22 3.41 -6.34 -5.58
C LYS A 22 3.46 -7.79 -5.08
N ASP A 23 4.17 -8.02 -3.98
CA ASP A 23 4.34 -9.35 -3.39
C ASP A 23 3.21 -9.72 -2.42
N PHE A 24 2.35 -8.77 -2.04
CA PHE A 24 1.17 -8.97 -1.18
C PHE A 24 -0.11 -9.17 -1.98
N ILE A 25 -0.07 -9.68 -3.21
CA ILE A 25 -1.29 -9.92 -4.00
C ILE A 25 -1.95 -11.22 -3.53
N TYR A 26 -3.22 -11.14 -3.15
CA TYR A 26 -3.95 -12.21 -2.47
C TYR A 26 -4.87 -13.04 -3.38
N SER A 27 -5.08 -12.62 -4.62
CA SER A 27 -5.90 -13.35 -5.60
C SER A 27 -5.03 -14.02 -6.65
N ASP A 28 -5.43 -15.22 -7.08
CA ASP A 28 -5.03 -15.81 -8.37
C ASP A 28 -5.91 -15.33 -9.54
N THR A 29 -6.46 -14.11 -9.49
CA THR A 29 -7.34 -13.66 -10.57
C THR A 29 -6.52 -13.21 -11.78
N ASN A 30 -6.65 -13.98 -12.86
CA ASN A 30 -6.44 -13.55 -14.25
C ASN A 30 -6.95 -12.11 -14.41
N LEU A 31 -6.03 -11.14 -14.37
CA LEU A 31 -6.29 -9.82 -14.93
C LEU A 31 -6.55 -10.04 -16.42
N GLN A 32 -7.82 -10.08 -16.82
CA GLN A 32 -8.20 -9.92 -18.21
C GLN A 32 -7.68 -8.56 -18.64
N MET A 33 -6.59 -8.59 -19.41
CA MET A 33 -6.04 -7.43 -20.09
C MET A 33 -7.17 -6.73 -20.83
N HIS A 34 -7.32 -5.43 -20.60
CA HIS A 34 -8.28 -4.59 -21.32
C HIS A 34 -8.01 -4.75 -22.84
N PRO A 35 -9.02 -4.97 -23.69
CA PRO A 35 -8.85 -5.36 -25.10
C PRO A 35 -8.10 -4.35 -26.00
N ASN A 36 -7.69 -3.19 -25.45
CA ASN A 36 -6.99 -2.13 -26.19
C ASN A 36 -5.48 -2.07 -25.91
N LEU A 37 -4.90 -2.95 -25.08
CA LEU A 37 -3.44 -3.16 -25.02
C LEU A 37 -3.07 -4.36 -25.91
N GLN A 38 -3.10 -4.16 -27.23
CA GLN A 38 -2.45 -5.09 -28.16
C GLN A 38 -0.96 -4.77 -28.18
N ILE A 39 -0.16 -5.60 -27.52
CA ILE A 39 1.29 -5.64 -27.77
C ILE A 39 1.45 -6.45 -29.06
N ASP A 40 1.87 -5.78 -30.12
CA ASP A 40 2.13 -6.38 -31.43
C ASP A 40 3.20 -7.48 -31.29
N SER A 41 2.79 -8.74 -31.48
CA SER A 41 3.63 -9.93 -31.28
C SER A 41 4.42 -10.33 -32.53
N ASN A 42 4.68 -9.40 -33.46
CA ASN A 42 5.37 -9.69 -34.72
C ASN A 42 6.88 -9.41 -34.67
N ASN A 43 7.58 -9.96 -33.67
CA ASN A 43 9.03 -10.12 -33.76
C ASN A 43 9.44 -11.55 -33.39
N LYS A 44 9.24 -12.46 -34.36
CA LYS A 44 9.85 -13.80 -34.33
C LYS A 44 11.35 -13.65 -34.60
N GLY A 45 12.13 -13.53 -33.54
CA GLY A 45 13.57 -13.81 -33.56
C GLY A 45 13.79 -15.29 -33.27
N ASP A 46 14.45 -15.98 -34.20
CA ASP A 46 14.86 -17.39 -34.13
C ASP A 46 15.52 -17.76 -32.80
N ILE A 47 15.01 -18.82 -32.16
CA ILE A 47 15.78 -19.65 -31.24
C ILE A 47 15.43 -21.11 -31.56
N SER A 48 16.15 -21.68 -32.52
CA SER A 48 16.30 -23.12 -32.66
C SER A 48 17.57 -23.57 -31.93
N SER A 49 17.41 -24.59 -31.07
CA SER A 49 18.37 -25.65 -30.71
C SER A 49 18.69 -25.77 -29.21
N HIS A 50 18.16 -26.87 -28.64
CA HIS A 50 18.71 -27.72 -27.58
C HIS A 50 18.98 -27.15 -26.18
N SER A 51 18.01 -27.36 -25.27
CA SER A 51 18.27 -28.11 -24.03
C SER A 51 16.93 -28.55 -23.38
N GLU A 52 16.73 -29.86 -23.29
CA GLU A 52 15.67 -30.47 -22.50
C GLU A 52 16.06 -30.40 -21.02
N HIS A 53 15.86 -29.26 -20.35
CA HIS A 53 15.81 -29.21 -18.89
C HIS A 53 14.53 -28.47 -18.48
N SER A 54 13.68 -29.23 -17.81
CA SER A 54 12.38 -28.85 -17.30
C SER A 54 12.46 -27.76 -16.24
N ASP A 55 12.32 -26.51 -16.63
CA ASP A 55 12.08 -25.42 -15.69
C ASP A 55 10.59 -25.14 -15.54
N LYS A 56 10.04 -25.80 -14.52
CA LYS A 56 8.75 -25.51 -13.89
C LYS A 56 8.77 -24.11 -13.26
N PHE A 57 8.77 -23.05 -14.06
CA PHE A 57 8.31 -21.74 -13.59
C PHE A 57 6.85 -21.59 -14.00
N ALA A 58 5.96 -22.21 -13.22
CA ALA A 58 4.56 -21.82 -13.22
C ALA A 58 4.51 -20.34 -12.78
N VAL A 59 4.37 -19.44 -13.75
CA VAL A 59 4.27 -18.00 -13.55
C VAL A 59 2.93 -17.71 -12.88
N SER A 60 2.89 -17.84 -11.56
CA SER A 60 1.78 -17.40 -10.71
C SER A 60 1.88 -15.87 -10.52
N ASN A 61 0.76 -15.18 -10.77
CA ASN A 61 0.51 -13.77 -10.47
C ASN A 61 1.50 -12.74 -11.03
N ARG A 62 1.45 -12.49 -12.34
CA ARG A 62 2.17 -11.36 -12.95
C ARG A 62 1.54 -10.03 -12.54
N PHE A 63 2.04 -9.47 -11.43
CA PHE A 63 2.03 -8.02 -11.23
C PHE A 63 2.57 -7.34 -12.50
N PHE A 64 1.79 -6.45 -13.09
CA PHE A 64 2.20 -5.71 -14.27
C PHE A 64 2.98 -4.47 -13.87
N SER A 65 4.21 -4.34 -14.37
CA SER A 65 5.03 -3.14 -14.19
C SER A 65 5.09 -2.36 -15.50
N LEU A 66 4.97 -1.03 -15.42
CA LEU A 66 5.12 -0.18 -16.60
C LEU A 66 6.48 -0.33 -17.28
N ALA A 67 7.53 -0.74 -16.55
CA ALA A 67 8.84 -1.02 -17.14
C ALA A 67 8.85 -2.27 -18.05
N GLN A 68 7.79 -3.08 -18.04
CA GLN A 68 7.62 -4.16 -19.00
C GLN A 68 7.32 -3.64 -20.41
N ILE A 69 6.78 -2.42 -20.55
CA ILE A 69 6.56 -1.76 -21.85
C ILE A 69 7.89 -1.13 -22.30
N PRO A 70 8.55 -1.62 -23.37
CA PRO A 70 9.87 -1.14 -23.79
C PRO A 70 9.94 0.38 -23.99
N ASP A 71 8.93 0.95 -24.66
CA ASP A 71 8.86 2.37 -24.99
C ASP A 71 8.75 3.28 -23.76
N LEU A 72 8.30 2.75 -22.62
CA LEU A 72 8.13 3.51 -21.38
C LEU A 72 9.33 3.39 -20.44
N ARG A 73 10.27 2.46 -20.66
CA ARG A 73 11.37 2.16 -19.71
C ARG A 73 12.18 3.40 -19.33
N LYS A 74 12.50 4.26 -20.32
CA LYS A 74 13.23 5.52 -20.10
C LYS A 74 12.48 6.52 -19.21
N MET A 75 11.17 6.39 -19.10
CA MET A 75 10.30 7.32 -18.37
C MET A 75 9.87 6.76 -17.00
N VAL A 76 10.24 5.52 -16.67
CA VAL A 76 9.76 4.81 -15.48
C VAL A 76 10.86 4.68 -14.45
N ILE A 77 10.70 5.37 -13.32
CA ILE A 77 11.53 5.21 -12.12
C ILE A 77 10.78 4.33 -11.13
N ARG A 78 11.31 3.14 -10.83
CA ARG A 78 10.71 2.18 -9.90
C ARG A 78 11.42 2.27 -8.56
N VAL A 79 10.65 2.36 -7.48
CA VAL A 79 11.17 2.52 -6.12
C VAL A 79 10.71 1.36 -5.25
N PHE A 80 11.66 0.66 -4.65
CA PHE A 80 11.41 -0.54 -3.84
C PHE A 80 11.79 -0.33 -2.39
N SER A 81 11.16 -1.11 -1.51
CA SER A 81 11.48 -1.11 -0.08
C SER A 81 11.52 -2.53 0.47
N MET A 82 12.54 -2.81 1.27
CA MET A 82 12.63 -4.07 2.02
C MET A 82 11.71 -4.09 3.24
N SER A 83 11.06 -2.95 3.55
CA SER A 83 10.27 -2.79 4.77
C SER A 83 9.05 -3.69 4.84
N LYS A 84 8.45 -4.03 3.69
CA LYS A 84 7.12 -4.67 3.66
C LYS A 84 7.26 -6.18 3.58
N ILE A 85 7.73 -6.69 2.44
CA ILE A 85 7.77 -8.12 2.18
C ILE A 85 8.74 -8.88 3.09
N TYR A 86 9.84 -8.24 3.51
CA TYR A 86 10.85 -8.83 4.41
C TYR A 86 10.73 -8.35 5.87
N ALA A 87 9.66 -7.62 6.22
CA ALA A 87 9.46 -7.04 7.55
C ALA A 87 10.62 -6.14 8.06
N MET A 88 11.46 -5.61 7.17
CA MET A 88 12.66 -4.84 7.53
C MET A 88 12.38 -3.33 7.77
N THR A 89 11.27 -2.98 8.42
CA THR A 89 10.84 -1.57 8.57
C THR A 89 11.90 -0.69 9.26
N GLY A 90 12.58 -1.20 10.29
CA GLY A 90 13.62 -0.49 11.04
C GLY A 90 14.98 -0.39 10.33
N TRP A 91 15.21 -1.17 9.27
CA TRP A 91 16.51 -1.24 8.59
C TRP A 91 16.77 -0.12 7.60
N ARG A 92 15.70 0.60 7.23
CA ARG A 92 15.73 1.80 6.40
C ARG A 92 16.46 1.59 5.06
N ILE A 93 16.18 0.46 4.40
CA ILE A 93 16.81 0.08 3.14
C ILE A 93 15.76 -0.18 2.04
N GLY A 94 16.14 0.19 0.83
CA GLY A 94 15.38 0.07 -0.39
C GLY A 94 16.31 0.32 -1.58
N PHE A 95 15.78 0.24 -2.79
CA PHE A 95 16.56 0.44 -4.02
C PHE A 95 15.68 1.07 -5.10
N VAL A 96 16.34 1.63 -6.11
CA VAL A 96 15.69 2.23 -7.28
C VAL A 96 16.13 1.45 -8.52
N HIS A 97 15.21 1.25 -9.45
CA HIS A 97 15.48 0.66 -10.76
C HIS A 97 14.86 1.57 -11.82
N SER A 98 15.69 2.02 -12.76
CA SER A 98 15.31 2.91 -13.87
C SER A 98 16.35 2.77 -14.99
N ASP A 99 16.14 3.48 -16.08
CA ASP A 99 17.14 3.68 -17.13
C ASP A 99 18.45 4.29 -16.58
N GLU A 100 19.58 3.91 -17.17
CA GLU A 100 20.92 4.31 -16.73
C GLU A 100 21.08 5.83 -16.68
N GLU A 101 20.54 6.54 -17.67
CA GLU A 101 20.59 8.02 -17.73
C GLU A 101 19.92 8.62 -16.48
N ASN A 102 18.75 8.09 -16.09
CA ASN A 102 18.04 8.53 -14.89
C ASN A 102 18.79 8.18 -13.61
N ILE A 103 19.35 6.97 -13.51
CA ILE A 103 20.12 6.54 -12.34
C ILE A 103 21.34 7.44 -12.14
N SER A 104 22.03 7.82 -13.23
CA SER A 104 23.18 8.72 -13.15
C SER A 104 22.84 10.08 -12.52
N GLU A 105 21.67 10.63 -12.81
CA GLU A 105 21.21 11.89 -12.21
C GLU A 105 20.74 11.69 -10.76
N ILE A 106 20.08 10.58 -10.45
CA ILE A 106 19.62 10.24 -9.09
C ILE A 106 20.82 10.07 -8.16
N VAL A 107 21.89 9.41 -8.61
CA VAL A 107 23.11 9.17 -7.81
C VAL A 107 23.78 10.48 -7.41
N LYS A 108 23.81 11.51 -8.28
CA LYS A 108 24.34 12.84 -7.92
C LYS A 108 23.60 13.45 -6.74
N VAL A 109 22.26 13.34 -6.72
CA VAL A 109 21.43 13.82 -5.62
C VAL A 109 21.62 12.96 -4.37
N HIS A 110 21.72 11.63 -4.52
CA HIS A 110 21.96 10.72 -3.40
C HIS A 110 23.30 11.01 -2.72
N ASP A 111 24.35 11.21 -3.50
CA ASP A 111 25.70 11.51 -3.01
C ASP A 111 25.71 12.82 -2.21
N ALA A 112 25.08 13.87 -2.73
CA ALA A 112 25.00 15.18 -2.09
C ALA A 112 24.14 15.21 -0.81
N LEU A 113 23.17 14.31 -0.64
CA LEU A 113 22.23 14.33 0.48
C LEU A 113 22.53 13.29 1.57
N VAL A 114 23.00 12.10 1.18
CA VAL A 114 23.10 10.93 2.07
C VAL A 114 24.42 10.17 1.90
N THR A 115 25.10 10.32 0.75
CA THR A 115 26.32 9.61 0.37
C THR A 115 26.12 8.12 0.11
N CYS A 116 25.67 7.35 1.10
CA CYS A 116 25.41 5.91 0.93
C CYS A 116 24.38 5.36 1.91
N ALA A 117 23.83 4.19 1.60
CA ALA A 117 22.98 3.44 2.52
C ALA A 117 23.82 2.71 3.60
N PRO A 118 23.29 2.48 4.82
CA PRO A 118 24.03 1.77 5.86
C PRO A 118 24.49 0.38 5.43
N THR A 119 25.79 0.10 5.52
CA THR A 119 26.41 -1.17 5.08
C THR A 119 25.75 -2.39 5.70
N VAL A 120 25.44 -2.35 7.00
CA VAL A 120 24.75 -3.45 7.70
C VAL A 120 23.38 -3.74 7.08
N SER A 121 22.63 -2.70 6.70
CA SER A 121 21.33 -2.86 6.04
C SER A 121 21.45 -3.37 4.61
N GLN A 122 22.54 -3.05 3.90
CA GLN A 122 22.81 -3.59 2.58
C GLN A 122 23.05 -5.10 2.63
N TYR A 123 23.89 -5.59 3.55
CA TYR A 123 24.10 -7.04 3.74
C TYR A 123 22.83 -7.77 4.15
N ALA A 124 22.03 -7.19 5.05
CA ALA A 124 20.75 -7.78 5.42
C ALA A 124 19.75 -7.81 4.25
N ALA A 125 19.76 -6.79 3.38
CA ALA A 125 18.93 -6.78 2.18
C ALA A 125 19.36 -7.86 1.18
N ILE A 126 20.67 -8.06 0.97
CA ILE A 126 21.19 -9.15 0.12
C ILE A 126 20.73 -10.51 0.68
N ALA A 127 20.94 -10.76 1.97
CA ALA A 127 20.50 -12.00 2.59
C ALA A 127 18.98 -12.23 2.49
N ALA A 128 18.18 -11.17 2.62
CA ALA A 128 16.73 -11.27 2.44
C ALA A 128 16.35 -11.64 1.00
N LEU A 129 17.01 -11.06 0.00
CA LEU A 129 16.77 -11.36 -1.42
C LEU A 129 17.18 -12.78 -1.80
N ASP A 130 18.27 -13.29 -1.24
CA ASP A 130 18.81 -14.60 -1.60
C ASP A 130 18.11 -15.76 -0.89
N PHE A 131 17.60 -15.53 0.34
CA PHE A 131 17.21 -16.63 1.22
C PHE A 131 15.80 -16.56 1.81
N ALA A 132 15.09 -15.42 1.74
CA ALA A 132 13.83 -15.23 2.47
C ALA A 132 12.55 -15.53 1.65
N ASP A 133 12.66 -16.17 0.49
CA ASP A 133 11.52 -16.45 -0.39
C ASP A 133 10.40 -17.26 0.30
N LYS A 134 10.79 -18.23 1.13
CA LYS A 134 9.83 -19.08 1.86
C LYS A 134 9.11 -18.28 2.94
N GLU A 135 9.88 -17.51 3.72
CA GLU A 135 9.38 -16.64 4.77
C GLU A 135 8.46 -15.56 4.20
N ALA A 136 8.82 -14.97 3.06
CA ALA A 136 8.01 -13.97 2.36
C ALA A 136 6.65 -14.54 1.93
N LYS A 137 6.63 -15.75 1.35
CA LYS A 137 5.38 -16.43 0.95
C LYS A 137 4.48 -16.74 2.15
N GLU A 138 5.05 -17.27 3.21
CA GLU A 138 4.32 -17.54 4.45
C GLU A 138 3.82 -16.24 5.09
N PHE A 139 4.62 -15.18 5.05
CA PHE A 139 4.22 -13.86 5.52
C PHE A 139 3.01 -13.34 4.75
N CYS A 140 3.01 -13.43 3.42
CA CYS A 140 1.86 -13.03 2.61
C CYS A 140 0.60 -13.85 2.92
N ARG A 141 0.73 -15.17 3.12
CA ARG A 141 -0.38 -16.05 3.51
C ARG A 141 -1.03 -15.59 4.82
N GLN A 142 -0.23 -15.30 5.85
CA GLN A 142 -0.73 -14.81 7.14
C GLN A 142 -1.45 -13.46 7.02
N TYR A 143 -0.97 -12.58 6.14
CA TYR A 143 -1.64 -11.30 5.90
C TYR A 143 -2.95 -11.46 5.15
N GLN A 144 -3.06 -12.45 4.26
CA GLN A 144 -4.33 -12.81 3.63
C GLN A 144 -5.36 -13.28 4.66
N GLU A 145 -4.96 -14.15 5.59
CA GLU A 145 -5.84 -14.63 6.68
C GLU A 145 -6.31 -13.46 7.55
N ARG A 146 -5.40 -12.56 7.94
CA ARG A 146 -5.74 -11.37 8.73
C ARG A 146 -6.61 -10.38 7.97
N ARG A 147 -6.41 -10.25 6.66
CA ARG A 147 -7.31 -9.47 5.79
C ARG A 147 -8.71 -10.06 5.83
N ASP A 148 -8.83 -11.36 5.64
CA ASP A 148 -10.12 -12.04 5.59
C ASP A 148 -10.83 -11.93 6.95
N LEU A 149 -10.07 -12.02 8.05
CA LEU A 149 -10.58 -11.78 9.41
C LEU A 149 -11.14 -10.36 9.59
N ILE A 150 -10.36 -9.31 9.27
CA ILE A 150 -10.83 -7.94 9.46
C ILE A 150 -12.01 -7.61 8.53
N CYS A 151 -12.01 -8.15 7.31
CA CYS A 151 -13.13 -8.02 6.37
C CYS A 151 -14.40 -8.69 6.92
N GLY A 152 -14.30 -9.89 7.49
CA GLY A 152 -15.44 -10.56 8.13
C GLY A 152 -16.07 -9.71 9.24
N TYR A 153 -15.26 -9.04 10.07
CA TYR A 153 -15.77 -8.10 11.07
C TYR A 153 -16.43 -6.85 10.48
N LEU A 154 -15.93 -6.35 9.35
CA LEU A 154 -16.55 -5.23 8.64
C LEU A 154 -17.89 -5.65 8.00
N ASP A 155 -18.00 -6.89 7.56
CA ASP A 155 -19.24 -7.46 7.00
C ASP A 155 -20.34 -7.62 8.05
N GLU A 156 -19.99 -7.68 9.35
CA GLU A 156 -20.93 -7.63 10.47
C GLU A 156 -21.47 -6.22 10.78
N LEU A 157 -20.89 -5.17 10.17
CA LEU A 157 -21.25 -3.76 10.39
C LEU A 157 -21.61 -3.03 9.08
N PRO A 158 -22.48 -3.60 8.22
CA PRO A 158 -22.78 -3.04 6.90
C PRO A 158 -23.51 -1.68 6.95
N GLU A 159 -24.21 -1.40 8.03
CA GLU A 159 -24.87 -0.12 8.27
C GLU A 159 -23.90 1.00 8.64
N VAL A 160 -22.69 0.63 9.11
CA VAL A 160 -21.63 1.56 9.52
C VAL A 160 -20.59 1.73 8.43
N PHE A 161 -20.14 0.63 7.83
CA PHE A 161 -19.03 0.62 6.89
C PHE A 161 -19.41 0.08 5.52
N SER A 162 -18.88 0.74 4.49
CA SER A 162 -18.82 0.19 3.13
C SER A 162 -17.37 0.17 2.69
N TYR A 163 -16.91 -0.92 2.09
CA TYR A 163 -15.50 -1.06 1.71
C TYR A 163 -15.33 -1.93 0.47
N GLN A 164 -14.14 -1.86 -0.11
CA GLN A 164 -13.70 -2.79 -1.15
C GLN A 164 -12.66 -3.72 -0.53
N LYS A 165 -12.88 -5.03 -0.65
CA LYS A 165 -11.95 -6.03 -0.12
C LYS A 165 -10.59 -5.84 -0.82
N PRO A 166 -9.52 -5.55 -0.07
CA PRO A 166 -8.24 -5.23 -0.68
C PRO A 166 -7.63 -6.49 -1.27
N ASN A 167 -7.19 -6.41 -2.52
CA ASN A 167 -6.52 -7.53 -3.18
C ASN A 167 -5.00 -7.53 -2.97
N SER A 168 -4.47 -6.45 -2.40
CA SER A 168 -3.07 -6.37 -2.01
C SER A 168 -2.85 -5.43 -0.82
N SER A 169 -1.59 -5.26 -0.43
CA SER A 169 -1.17 -4.47 0.74
C SER A 169 -1.69 -5.05 2.05
N TYR A 170 -1.48 -4.35 3.16
CA TYR A 170 -1.97 -4.79 4.46
C TYR A 170 -2.97 -3.84 5.12
N PHE A 171 -3.71 -3.11 4.30
CA PHE A 171 -4.70 -2.15 4.75
C PHE A 171 -6.06 -2.37 4.09
N VAL A 172 -7.13 -2.11 4.85
CA VAL A 172 -8.47 -1.91 4.32
C VAL A 172 -8.89 -0.47 4.55
N PHE A 173 -9.64 0.10 3.60
CA PHE A 173 -9.99 1.52 3.59
C PHE A 173 -11.52 1.71 3.61
N PRO A 174 -12.20 1.34 4.72
CA PRO A 174 -13.64 1.45 4.82
C PRO A 174 -14.11 2.91 4.85
N LYS A 175 -15.21 3.16 4.15
CA LYS A 175 -15.98 4.39 4.17
C LYS A 175 -17.00 4.33 5.30
N ILE A 176 -17.09 5.40 6.08
CA ILE A 176 -18.04 5.56 7.18
C ILE A 176 -19.39 6.03 6.61
N ALA A 177 -20.48 5.40 7.04
CA ALA A 177 -21.83 5.78 6.67
C ALA A 177 -22.19 7.19 7.17
N ARG A 178 -22.94 7.93 6.34
CA ARG A 178 -23.25 9.35 6.58
C ARG A 178 -24.04 9.60 7.87
N THR A 179 -24.92 8.68 8.24
CA THR A 179 -25.71 8.73 9.48
C THR A 179 -24.83 8.83 10.73
N PHE A 180 -23.69 8.13 10.75
CA PHE A 180 -22.74 8.19 11.87
C PHE A 180 -21.80 9.41 11.82
N MET A 181 -21.55 9.93 10.61
CA MET A 181 -20.81 11.19 10.41
C MET A 181 -21.55 12.42 10.95
N GLU A 182 -22.88 12.39 10.99
CA GLU A 182 -23.71 13.49 11.49
C GLU A 182 -23.79 13.49 13.04
N ARG A 183 -23.86 12.32 13.67
CA ARG A 183 -23.82 12.17 15.15
C ARG A 183 -22.52 12.68 15.78
N THR A 184 -21.39 12.53 15.10
CA THR A 184 -20.09 13.07 15.54
C THR A 184 -20.00 14.59 15.35
N ARG A 185 -20.76 15.16 14.40
CA ARG A 185 -20.83 16.62 14.17
C ARG A 185 -21.60 17.39 15.24
N THR A 186 -22.69 16.83 15.78
CA THR A 186 -23.50 17.50 16.81
C THR A 186 -22.76 17.60 18.16
N ASN A 187 -21.90 16.63 18.47
CA ASN A 187 -21.07 16.67 19.69
C ASN A 187 -19.84 17.59 19.58
N THR A 188 -19.40 17.92 18.36
CA THR A 188 -18.21 18.76 18.12
C THR A 188 -18.49 20.25 18.13
N GLU A 189 -19.74 20.73 18.27
CA GLU A 189 -20.02 22.15 18.50
C GLU A 189 -19.41 22.66 19.83
N LYS A 190 -19.08 21.76 20.76
CA LYS A 190 -18.38 22.08 22.01
C LYS A 190 -16.86 21.86 21.98
N SER A 191 -16.31 21.28 20.92
CA SER A 191 -14.86 21.04 20.81
C SER A 191 -14.17 22.29 20.27
N GLN A 192 -13.63 23.11 21.18
CA GLN A 192 -12.68 24.18 20.89
C GLN A 192 -11.30 23.68 20.39
N HIS A 193 -11.25 22.52 19.71
CA HIS A 193 -10.04 22.12 19.02
C HIS A 193 -9.91 22.95 17.74
N LYS A 194 -9.36 24.17 17.90
CA LYS A 194 -8.65 24.83 16.81
C LYS A 194 -7.65 23.80 16.29
N SER A 195 -7.84 23.35 15.04
CA SER A 195 -6.86 22.47 14.41
C SER A 195 -5.49 23.13 14.55
N VAL A 196 -4.50 22.37 15.03
CA VAL A 196 -3.12 22.83 15.27
C VAL A 196 -2.46 23.36 13.96
N LEU A 197 -3.16 23.28 12.83
CA LEU A 197 -2.72 23.63 11.49
C LEU A 197 -3.71 24.51 10.69
N GLY A 198 -4.74 25.11 11.31
CA GLY A 198 -5.68 25.99 10.58
C GLY A 198 -6.47 25.29 9.47
N GLN A 199 -6.53 23.96 9.49
CA GLN A 199 -7.23 23.13 8.51
C GLN A 199 -8.73 23.01 8.80
N ARG A 200 -9.50 22.84 7.72
CA ARG A 200 -10.95 22.61 7.69
C ARG A 200 -11.35 21.46 8.62
N LYS A 201 -12.54 21.58 9.23
CA LYS A 201 -13.21 20.51 9.99
C LYS A 201 -13.29 19.25 9.11
N SER A 202 -12.67 18.15 9.55
CA SER A 202 -12.62 16.88 8.83
C SER A 202 -13.33 15.80 9.63
N VAL A 203 -14.33 15.17 9.00
CA VAL A 203 -15.15 14.15 9.67
C VAL A 203 -14.33 12.90 9.97
N SER A 204 -13.51 12.46 9.02
CA SER A 204 -12.64 11.31 9.21
C SER A 204 -11.62 11.54 10.33
N TRP A 205 -11.13 12.77 10.51
CA TRP A 205 -10.23 13.14 11.61
C TRP A 205 -10.95 13.14 12.97
N ASP A 206 -12.12 13.78 13.03
CA ASP A 206 -12.94 13.83 14.24
C ASP A 206 -13.33 12.41 14.68
N PHE A 207 -13.76 11.56 13.74
CA PHE A 207 -14.09 10.17 13.99
C PHE A 207 -12.88 9.35 14.49
N ALA A 208 -11.72 9.46 13.82
CA ALA A 208 -10.52 8.74 14.25
C ALA A 208 -10.08 9.14 15.68
N THR A 209 -10.24 10.42 16.02
CA THR A 209 -9.92 10.95 17.34
C THR A 209 -10.93 10.49 18.40
N ASP A 210 -12.23 10.49 18.08
CA ASP A 210 -13.27 10.03 18.99
C ASP A 210 -13.15 8.52 19.27
N LEU A 211 -12.89 7.72 18.23
CA LEU A 211 -12.62 6.29 18.36
C LEU A 211 -11.38 6.00 19.22
N LEU A 212 -10.32 6.80 19.06
CA LEU A 212 -9.14 6.69 19.92
C LEU A 212 -9.46 7.01 21.39
N ASN A 213 -10.22 8.07 21.65
CA ASN A 213 -10.49 8.52 23.01
C ASN A 213 -11.50 7.62 23.75
N LYS A 214 -12.54 7.14 23.05
CA LYS A 214 -13.62 6.36 23.66
C LYS A 214 -13.41 4.86 23.56
N ALA A 215 -12.99 4.38 22.39
CA ALA A 215 -12.80 2.95 22.14
C ALA A 215 -11.33 2.52 22.30
N HIS A 216 -10.39 3.45 22.51
CA HIS A 216 -8.96 3.13 22.58
C HIS A 216 -8.44 2.34 21.36
N VAL A 217 -8.98 2.66 20.17
CA VAL A 217 -8.54 2.08 18.89
C VAL A 217 -7.98 3.19 18.01
N ALA A 218 -6.67 3.13 17.74
CA ALA A 218 -6.00 4.06 16.86
C ALA A 218 -6.20 3.66 15.38
N VAL A 219 -6.78 4.55 14.60
CA VAL A 219 -6.95 4.40 13.14
C VAL A 219 -6.36 5.62 12.43
N VAL A 220 -6.03 5.48 11.14
CA VAL A 220 -5.57 6.65 10.36
C VAL A 220 -6.76 7.29 9.66
N PRO A 221 -7.02 8.59 9.86
CA PRO A 221 -8.12 9.28 9.19
C PRO A 221 -7.86 9.37 7.69
N GLY A 222 -8.88 9.09 6.89
CA GLY A 222 -8.76 9.02 5.44
C GLY A 222 -8.35 10.35 4.78
N ILE A 223 -8.70 11.50 5.37
CA ILE A 223 -8.25 12.82 4.90
C ILE A 223 -6.73 12.96 4.81
N ALA A 224 -5.97 12.17 5.59
CA ALA A 224 -4.51 12.16 5.53
C ALA A 224 -3.96 11.66 4.17
N PHE A 225 -4.80 10.99 3.37
CA PHE A 225 -4.50 10.53 2.01
C PHE A 225 -5.01 11.48 0.92
N GLY A 226 -5.51 12.66 1.31
CA GLY A 226 -6.03 13.68 0.41
C GLY A 226 -7.56 13.78 0.45
N PRO A 227 -8.14 14.74 -0.31
CA PRO A 227 -9.57 15.06 -0.24
C PRO A 227 -10.49 13.87 -0.52
N SER A 228 -10.10 12.99 -1.45
CA SER A 228 -10.88 11.79 -1.79
C SER A 228 -10.97 10.76 -0.67
N GLY A 229 -10.09 10.83 0.34
CA GLY A 229 -10.12 9.98 1.51
C GLY A 229 -11.04 10.49 2.62
N GLU A 230 -11.63 11.69 2.50
CA GLU A 230 -12.58 12.19 3.50
C GLU A 230 -13.75 11.21 3.70
N GLY A 231 -14.21 11.07 4.94
CA GLY A 231 -15.23 10.08 5.32
C GLY A 231 -14.76 8.62 5.31
N HIS A 232 -13.46 8.35 5.13
CA HIS A 232 -12.88 7.01 5.27
C HIS A 232 -11.93 6.94 6.46
N ILE A 233 -11.61 5.71 6.88
CA ILE A 233 -10.49 5.40 7.77
C ILE A 233 -9.63 4.33 7.12
N ARG A 234 -8.35 4.29 7.50
CA ARG A 234 -7.47 3.17 7.14
C ARG A 234 -7.24 2.27 8.34
N LEU A 235 -7.62 1.02 8.20
CA LEU A 235 -7.34 -0.03 9.18
C LEU A 235 -6.15 -0.87 8.68
N SER A 236 -5.21 -1.13 9.58
CA SER A 236 -4.06 -2.01 9.31
C SER A 236 -4.34 -3.40 9.86
N PHE A 237 -4.20 -4.42 9.03
CA PHE A 237 -4.24 -5.82 9.46
C PHE A 237 -2.83 -6.43 9.57
N GLY A 238 -1.81 -5.59 9.73
CA GLY A 238 -0.43 -6.01 10.02
C GLY A 238 -0.11 -6.30 11.49
N ARG A 239 -1.14 -6.43 12.34
CA ARG A 239 -1.01 -6.86 13.74
C ARG A 239 -1.36 -8.34 13.87
N ASN A 240 -1.06 -8.95 15.02
CA ASN A 240 -1.49 -10.32 15.28
C ASN A 240 -3.03 -10.40 15.40
N GLU A 241 -3.59 -11.60 15.28
CA GLU A 241 -5.04 -11.81 15.30
C GLU A 241 -5.70 -11.35 16.59
N LYS A 242 -5.05 -11.58 17.75
CA LYS A 242 -5.56 -11.14 19.05
C LYS A 242 -5.81 -9.63 19.10
N ASP A 243 -4.87 -8.84 18.59
CA ASP A 243 -5.01 -7.38 18.51
C ASP A 243 -6.15 -6.99 17.56
N ILE A 244 -6.31 -7.69 16.43
CA ILE A 244 -7.39 -7.45 15.45
C ILE A 244 -8.75 -7.73 16.10
N HIS A 245 -8.91 -8.89 16.75
CA HIS A 245 -10.14 -9.27 17.46
C HIS A 245 -10.52 -8.22 18.52
N GLU A 246 -9.56 -7.81 19.35
CA GLU A 246 -9.80 -6.81 20.40
C GLU A 246 -10.18 -5.45 19.81
N ALA A 247 -9.48 -5.00 18.77
CA ALA A 247 -9.79 -3.73 18.10
C ALA A 247 -11.19 -3.76 17.45
N MET A 248 -11.53 -4.82 16.72
CA MET A 248 -12.84 -4.93 16.07
C MET A 248 -13.98 -5.07 17.08
N LYS A 249 -13.77 -5.79 18.19
CA LYS A 249 -14.73 -5.85 19.31
C LYS A 249 -14.99 -4.47 19.91
N ARG A 250 -13.95 -3.68 20.15
CA ARG A 250 -14.08 -2.30 20.68
C ARG A 250 -14.80 -1.38 19.69
N ILE A 251 -14.51 -1.51 18.39
CA ILE A 251 -15.21 -0.77 17.33
C ILE A 251 -16.70 -1.16 17.33
N LYS A 252 -17.04 -2.44 17.41
CA LYS A 252 -18.43 -2.90 17.46
C LYS A 252 -19.18 -2.34 18.68
N ASN A 253 -18.54 -2.38 19.86
CA ASN A 253 -19.13 -1.83 21.08
C ASN A 253 -19.34 -0.32 20.98
N TYR A 254 -18.39 0.42 20.40
CA TYR A 254 -18.50 1.87 20.20
C TYR A 254 -19.76 2.30 19.42
N PHE A 255 -20.29 1.44 18.53
CA PHE A 255 -21.52 1.73 17.77
C PHE A 255 -22.81 1.25 18.45
N ASN A 256 -22.70 0.39 19.47
CA ASN A 256 -23.83 -0.15 20.23
C ASN A 256 -24.15 0.66 21.49
N GLU A 257 -23.29 1.60 21.88
CA GLU A 257 -23.48 2.57 22.96
C GLU A 257 -24.17 3.86 22.47
#